data_AF-A0A2J8Y4P7-F1
#
_entry.id   AF-A0A2J8Y4P7-F1
#
_cell.length_a   1.000
_cell.length_b   1.000
_cell.length_c   1.000
_cell.angle_alpha   90.00
_cell.angle_beta   90.00
_cell.angle_gamma   90.00
#
_symmetry.space_group_name_H-M   'P 1'
#
loop_
_entity.id
_entity.type
_entity.pdbx_description
1 polymer ?
#
loop_
_entity_poly.entity_id
_entity_poly.type
_entity_poly.pdbx_seq_one_letter_code
_entity_poly.pdbx_strand_id
1 'polypeptide(L)'
;PLVLFCPPEHYEALVSPILGPLFTYLHMRLSQKWQVINQRSLLCGEDEAADENPESQEMLEEQLVRMLTREVMDLITVCCVSKKGADHSSAPPADGDGWSLTFYSLITDEEMMATEVTPSAMAELTDLGKCLMKHEDVCTALLITAFNSLAWKDTLSCQRTTSQLCWPLLKQVLSGTLLADAVTWLFTSVLKGLQMHGQHDGCMASLVHLAFQIYEALRPRYLEIRAVMEQIPEIQKDSLDQFDCKLLNPSL
;
A
#
# COMPACT_ATOMS: atom_id res chain seq x y z
N PRO A 1 2.59 10.98 -16.09
CA PRO A 1 3.10 11.16 -17.47
C PRO A 1 4.63 11.26 -17.56
N LEU A 2 5.26 12.25 -16.90
CA LEU A 2 6.71 12.44 -16.99
C LEU A 2 7.50 11.16 -16.69
N VAL A 3 7.16 10.48 -15.60
CA VAL A 3 7.83 9.24 -15.18
C VAL A 3 7.63 8.11 -16.17
N LEU A 4 6.38 7.90 -16.62
CA LEU A 4 5.98 6.82 -17.52
C LEU A 4 6.66 6.87 -18.89
N PHE A 5 6.97 8.08 -19.37
CA PHE A 5 7.59 8.29 -20.67
C PHE A 5 9.09 8.63 -20.56
N CYS A 6 9.67 8.54 -19.37
CA CYS A 6 11.10 8.78 -19.18
C CYS A 6 11.89 7.51 -19.55
N PRO A 7 12.87 7.62 -20.47
CA PRO A 7 13.77 6.50 -20.78
C PRO A 7 14.58 6.05 -19.55
N PRO A 8 14.88 4.75 -19.38
CA PRO A 8 15.58 4.23 -18.21
C PRO A 8 16.95 4.87 -17.95
N GLU A 9 17.63 5.34 -19.00
CA GLU A 9 18.93 6.02 -18.93
C GLU A 9 18.86 7.34 -18.14
N HIS A 10 17.66 7.91 -17.99
CA HIS A 10 17.42 9.17 -17.31
C HIS A 10 16.75 9.01 -15.93
N TYR A 11 16.51 7.78 -15.46
CA TYR A 11 15.89 7.56 -14.16
C TYR A 11 16.72 8.13 -13.00
N GLU A 12 18.01 7.78 -12.91
CA GLU A 12 18.88 8.29 -11.84
C GLU A 12 19.16 9.79 -12.00
N ALA A 13 19.25 10.30 -13.23
CA ALA A 13 19.63 11.68 -13.50
C ALA A 13 18.48 12.68 -13.28
N LEU A 14 17.23 12.29 -13.57
CA LEU A 14 16.07 13.18 -13.56
C LEU A 14 14.96 12.68 -12.63
N VAL A 15 14.57 11.41 -12.74
CA VAL A 15 13.36 10.91 -12.08
C VAL A 15 13.57 10.73 -10.57
N SER A 16 14.63 10.04 -10.15
CA SER A 16 14.92 9.79 -8.73
C SER A 16 15.06 11.09 -7.92
N PRO A 17 15.82 12.13 -8.39
CA PRO A 17 15.95 13.40 -7.67
C PRO A 17 14.65 14.19 -7.54
N ILE A 18 13.68 13.99 -8.43
CA ILE A 18 12.36 14.64 -8.37
C ILE A 18 11.42 13.85 -7.46
N LEU A 19 11.34 12.53 -7.67
CA LEU A 19 10.38 11.68 -6.98
C LEU A 19 10.70 11.51 -5.50
N GLY A 20 11.96 11.46 -5.09
CA GLY A 20 12.34 11.29 -3.69
C GLY A 20 11.75 12.38 -2.77
N PRO A 21 12.07 13.68 -3.01
CA PRO A 21 11.48 14.78 -2.25
C PRO A 21 9.96 14.87 -2.41
N LEU A 22 9.44 14.56 -3.60
CA LEU A 22 7.99 14.59 -3.86
C LEU A 22 7.25 13.55 -2.99
N PHE A 23 7.68 12.29 -2.97
CA PHE A 23 7.05 11.25 -2.15
C PHE A 23 7.18 11.54 -0.66
N THR A 24 8.33 12.06 -0.22
CA THR A 24 8.54 12.48 1.17
C THR A 24 7.53 13.57 1.57
N TYR A 25 7.36 14.59 0.72
CA TYR A 25 6.39 15.65 0.99
C TYR A 25 4.94 15.15 0.96
N LEU A 26 4.58 14.33 -0.04
CA LEU A 26 3.24 13.77 -0.16
C LEU A 26 2.89 12.90 1.04
N HIS A 27 3.84 12.09 1.52
CA HIS A 27 3.70 11.32 2.74
C HIS A 27 3.37 12.20 3.95
N MET A 28 4.19 13.23 4.18
CA MET A 28 4.02 14.14 5.32
C MET A 28 2.67 14.86 5.25
N ARG A 29 2.29 15.36 4.07
CA ARG A 29 1.04 16.08 3.85
C ARG A 29 -0.18 15.18 4.03
N LEU A 30 -0.18 13.99 3.44
CA LEU A 30 -1.28 13.03 3.58
C LEU A 30 -1.43 12.59 5.03
N SER A 31 -0.32 12.26 5.71
CA SER A 31 -0.35 11.85 7.12
C SER A 31 -0.95 12.93 8.01
N GLN A 32 -0.56 14.20 7.83
CA GLN A 32 -1.13 15.33 8.56
C GLN A 32 -2.63 15.50 8.28
N LYS A 33 -3.04 15.43 7.00
CA LYS A 33 -4.45 15.56 6.62
C LYS A 33 -5.31 14.43 7.18
N TRP A 34 -4.83 13.20 7.10
CA TRP A 34 -5.52 12.02 7.66
C TRP A 34 -5.57 12.04 9.18
N GLN A 35 -4.54 12.56 9.85
CA GLN A 35 -4.59 12.77 11.30
C GLN A 35 -5.73 13.72 11.68
N VAL A 36 -5.88 14.84 10.97
CA VAL A 36 -6.97 15.80 11.20
C VAL A 36 -8.34 15.16 10.97
N ILE A 37 -8.53 14.45 9.86
CA ILE A 37 -9.78 13.73 9.54
C ILE A 37 -10.12 12.70 10.63
N ASN A 38 -9.13 11.91 11.06
CA ASN A 38 -9.33 10.87 12.07
C ASN A 38 -9.66 11.46 13.45
N GLN A 39 -9.05 12.60 13.82
CA GLN A 39 -9.36 13.31 15.07
C GLN A 39 -10.77 13.90 15.07
N ARG A 40 -11.21 14.52 13.97
CA ARG A 40 -12.57 15.07 13.84
C ARG A 40 -13.63 13.99 14.05
N SER A 41 -13.45 12.83 13.42
CA SER A 41 -14.35 11.69 13.60
C SER A 41 -14.49 11.19 15.04
N LEU A 42 -13.55 11.51 15.94
CA LEU A 42 -13.63 11.17 17.37
C LEU A 42 -14.32 12.26 18.20
N LEU A 43 -14.34 13.51 17.71
CA LEU A 43 -14.80 14.69 18.45
C LEU A 43 -16.23 15.13 18.08
N CYS A 44 -16.81 14.64 16.97
CA CYS A 44 -18.19 14.96 16.53
C CYS A 44 -19.32 14.41 17.43
N GLY A 45 -19.10 14.27 18.75
CA GLY A 45 -20.10 13.92 19.74
C GLY A 45 -20.59 15.10 20.61
N GLU A 46 -19.90 16.24 20.61
CA GLU A 46 -20.22 17.37 21.50
C GLU A 46 -19.93 18.70 20.77
N ASP A 47 -20.85 19.66 20.91
CA ASP A 47 -20.86 21.03 20.38
C ASP A 47 -21.35 21.26 18.93
N GLU A 48 -22.68 21.28 18.79
CA GLU A 48 -23.35 22.11 17.77
C GLU A 48 -23.24 23.59 18.16
N ALA A 49 -22.40 24.35 17.47
CA ALA A 49 -22.50 25.82 17.50
C ALA A 49 -22.06 26.46 16.17
N ALA A 50 -23.07 26.98 15.46
CA ALA A 50 -23.05 28.18 14.64
C ALA A 50 -21.87 28.36 13.66
N ASP A 51 -21.92 27.65 12.54
CA ASP A 51 -21.40 28.17 11.27
C ASP A 51 -22.37 27.76 10.15
N GLU A 52 -22.53 28.59 9.11
CA GLU A 52 -23.36 28.22 7.95
C GLU A 52 -22.63 27.14 7.14
N ASN A 53 -23.04 25.89 7.35
CA ASN A 53 -22.66 24.69 6.59
C ASN A 53 -21.21 24.15 6.74
N PRO A 54 -20.60 24.13 7.95
CA PRO A 54 -19.24 23.63 8.19
C PRO A 54 -19.11 22.14 7.81
N GLU A 55 -20.18 21.37 7.99
CA GLU A 55 -20.25 19.96 7.61
C GLU A 55 -19.99 19.74 6.11
N SER A 56 -20.52 20.59 5.23
CA SER A 56 -20.30 20.46 3.78
C SER A 56 -18.86 20.75 3.35
N GLN A 57 -18.21 21.74 3.98
CA GLN A 57 -16.83 22.10 3.67
C GLN A 57 -15.88 21.01 4.18
N GLU A 58 -16.14 20.47 5.36
CA GLU A 58 -15.36 19.36 5.91
C GLU A 58 -15.50 18.09 5.07
N MET A 59 -16.72 17.74 4.63
CA MET A 59 -16.94 16.63 3.71
C MET A 59 -16.21 16.83 2.37
N LEU A 60 -16.20 18.05 1.83
CA LEU A 60 -15.47 18.37 0.61
C LEU A 60 -13.95 18.21 0.80
N GLU A 61 -13.40 18.73 1.90
CA GLU A 61 -11.98 18.58 2.22
C GLU A 61 -11.57 17.11 2.38
N GLU A 62 -12.40 16.32 3.08
CA GLU A 62 -12.18 14.89 3.26
C GLU A 62 -12.19 14.16 1.92
N GLN A 63 -13.15 14.47 1.05
CA GLN A 63 -13.23 13.87 -0.27
C GLN A 63 -12.03 14.23 -1.16
N LEU A 64 -11.56 15.48 -1.10
CA LEU A 64 -10.33 15.90 -1.79
C LEU A 64 -9.10 15.14 -1.27
N VAL A 65 -9.00 14.89 0.04
CA VAL A 65 -7.91 14.11 0.63
C VAL A 65 -7.98 12.65 0.19
N ARG A 66 -9.17 12.04 0.12
CA ARG A 66 -9.35 10.68 -0.43
C ARG A 66 -8.89 10.59 -1.89
N MET A 67 -9.35 11.51 -2.74
CA MET A 67 -8.93 11.53 -4.15
C MET A 67 -7.42 11.72 -4.29
N LEU A 68 -6.83 12.67 -3.54
CA LEU A 68 -5.38 12.87 -3.54
C LEU A 68 -4.65 11.62 -3.05
N THR A 69 -5.16 10.94 -2.03
CA THR A 69 -4.58 9.69 -1.52
C THR A 69 -4.53 8.64 -2.61
N ARG A 70 -5.64 8.44 -3.33
CA ARG A 70 -5.73 7.48 -4.45
C ARG A 70 -4.74 7.80 -5.57
N GLU A 71 -4.67 9.06 -5.98
CA GLU A 71 -3.72 9.52 -7.01
C GLU A 71 -2.26 9.32 -6.59
N VAL A 72 -1.93 9.58 -5.32
CA VAL A 72 -0.57 9.35 -4.81
C VAL A 72 -0.25 7.86 -4.75
N MET A 73 -1.18 7.01 -4.30
CA MET A 73 -0.98 5.57 -4.27
C MET A 73 -0.86 4.98 -5.68
N ASP A 74 -1.66 5.47 -6.63
CA ASP A 74 -1.60 5.06 -8.04
C ASP A 74 -0.27 5.46 -8.67
N LEU A 75 0.18 6.72 -8.44
CA LEU A 75 1.47 7.20 -8.89
C LEU A 75 2.61 6.31 -8.36
N ILE A 76 2.63 6.01 -7.06
CA ILE A 76 3.65 5.14 -6.47
C ILE A 76 3.59 3.73 -7.07
N THR A 77 2.39 3.17 -7.22
CA THR A 77 2.18 1.83 -7.78
C THR A 77 2.72 1.76 -9.21
N VAL A 78 2.38 2.71 -10.06
CA VAL A 78 2.86 2.79 -11.45
C VAL A 78 4.37 3.01 -11.52
N CYS A 79 4.95 3.79 -10.59
CA CYS A 79 6.40 3.98 -10.55
C CYS A 79 7.14 2.71 -10.14
N CYS A 80 6.58 1.93 -9.21
CA CYS A 80 7.30 0.87 -8.52
C CYS A 80 6.97 -0.53 -9.00
N VAL A 81 5.77 -0.80 -9.52
CA VAL A 81 5.23 -2.17 -9.68
C VAL A 81 4.88 -2.45 -11.14
N SER A 82 5.39 -3.58 -11.64
CA SER A 82 5.05 -4.09 -12.96
C SER A 82 3.73 -4.87 -12.90
N LYS A 83 2.75 -4.50 -13.73
CA LYS A 83 1.61 -5.38 -14.01
C LYS A 83 2.09 -6.48 -14.98
N LYS A 84 2.29 -7.70 -14.49
CA LYS A 84 2.61 -8.84 -15.36
C LYS A 84 1.35 -9.25 -16.11
N GLY A 85 1.16 -8.68 -17.31
CA GLY A 85 -0.03 -8.93 -18.13
C GLY A 85 -0.10 -8.24 -19.49
N ALA A 86 0.93 -7.51 -19.92
CA ALA A 86 1.00 -7.02 -21.30
C ALA A 86 2.42 -7.25 -21.83
N ASP A 87 2.65 -8.44 -22.40
CA ASP A 87 3.78 -8.65 -23.29
C ASP A 87 3.75 -7.54 -24.36
N HIS A 88 4.68 -6.59 -24.26
CA HIS A 88 5.02 -5.68 -25.35
C HIS A 88 5.86 -6.44 -26.40
N SER A 89 5.31 -7.55 -26.90
CA SER A 89 5.80 -8.28 -28.06
C SER A 89 4.73 -8.28 -29.16
N SER A 90 4.26 -7.10 -29.50
CA SER A 90 3.65 -6.84 -30.80
C SER A 90 3.95 -5.39 -31.18
N ALA A 91 4.47 -5.22 -32.40
CA ALA A 91 4.81 -3.92 -32.98
C ALA A 91 3.62 -2.95 -32.87
N PRO A 92 3.87 -1.63 -32.74
CA PRO A 92 2.77 -0.67 -32.69
C PRO A 92 2.04 -0.69 -34.04
N PRO A 93 0.70 -0.86 -34.08
CA PRO A 93 -0.02 -0.47 -35.27
C PRO A 93 0.07 1.06 -35.37
N ALA A 94 0.63 1.52 -36.47
CA ALA A 94 0.44 2.87 -36.94
C ALA A 94 -1.06 3.05 -37.22
N ASP A 95 -1.75 3.74 -36.33
CA ASP A 95 -2.76 4.74 -36.66
C ASP A 95 -3.33 5.33 -35.36
N GLY A 96 -3.63 6.62 -35.42
CA GLY A 96 -3.98 7.46 -34.27
C GLY A 96 -5.22 6.97 -33.51
N ASP A 97 -5.30 7.45 -32.27
CA ASP A 97 -6.51 7.50 -31.43
C ASP A 97 -6.77 6.32 -30.48
N GLY A 98 -5.77 5.47 -30.22
CA GLY A 98 -5.82 4.42 -29.18
C GLY A 98 -5.71 4.91 -27.73
N TRP A 99 -5.49 6.20 -27.49
CA TRP A 99 -5.22 6.77 -26.15
C TRP A 99 -6.45 6.82 -25.23
N SER A 100 -7.66 6.86 -25.82
CA SER A 100 -8.90 6.96 -25.06
C SER A 100 -9.29 5.62 -24.43
N LEU A 101 -9.02 4.49 -25.10
CA LEU A 101 -9.45 3.17 -24.64
C LEU A 101 -8.62 2.62 -23.46
N THR A 102 -7.32 2.92 -23.39
CA THR A 102 -6.49 2.51 -22.25
C THR A 102 -6.77 3.35 -21.00
N PHE A 103 -7.10 4.62 -21.16
CA PHE A 103 -7.49 5.49 -20.05
C PHE A 103 -8.92 5.21 -19.58
N TYR A 104 -9.88 4.94 -20.48
CA TYR A 104 -11.26 4.61 -20.10
C TYR A 104 -11.41 3.21 -19.47
N SER A 105 -10.66 2.18 -19.93
CA SER A 105 -10.69 0.86 -19.29
C SER A 105 -10.11 0.87 -17.86
N LEU A 106 -9.19 1.80 -17.55
CA LEU A 106 -8.71 2.03 -16.18
C LEU A 106 -9.79 2.58 -15.22
N ILE A 107 -10.89 3.12 -15.76
CA ILE A 107 -11.98 3.73 -14.98
C ILE A 107 -13.30 2.95 -15.05
N THR A 108 -13.48 2.01 -16.00
CA THR A 108 -14.79 1.36 -16.21
C THR A 108 -14.87 -0.14 -15.91
N ASP A 109 -13.77 -0.85 -15.67
CA ASP A 109 -13.82 -2.32 -15.48
C ASP A 109 -13.70 -2.79 -14.01
N GLU A 110 -13.85 -1.92 -13.02
CA GLU A 110 -13.77 -2.29 -11.59
C GLU A 110 -15.05 -1.98 -10.78
N GLU A 111 -16.18 -1.70 -11.44
CA GLU A 111 -17.46 -1.38 -10.75
C GLU A 111 -18.51 -2.51 -10.77
N MET A 112 -18.26 -3.66 -11.40
CA MET A 112 -19.17 -4.81 -11.31
C MET A 112 -18.42 -6.13 -11.15
N MET A 113 -18.56 -6.73 -9.97
CA MET A 113 -18.30 -8.15 -9.65
C MET A 113 -16.83 -8.61 -9.71
N ALA A 114 -15.96 -8.04 -8.86
CA ALA A 114 -14.71 -8.70 -8.49
C ALA A 114 -14.93 -9.75 -7.38
N THR A 115 -15.61 -10.84 -7.71
CA THR A 115 -15.80 -12.01 -6.81
C THR A 115 -14.81 -13.15 -7.06
N GLU A 116 -13.80 -12.97 -7.92
CA GLU A 116 -12.82 -14.02 -8.20
C GLU A 116 -11.40 -13.54 -7.91
N VAL A 117 -10.90 -13.92 -6.73
CA VAL A 117 -9.49 -13.80 -6.34
C VAL A 117 -8.73 -14.93 -7.02
N THR A 118 -8.28 -14.70 -8.26
CA THR A 118 -7.13 -15.44 -8.77
C THR A 118 -5.89 -14.98 -7.98
N PRO A 119 -4.97 -15.87 -7.57
CA PRO A 119 -3.73 -15.45 -6.95
C PRO A 119 -3.00 -14.58 -7.97
N SER A 120 -3.02 -13.27 -7.75
CA SER A 120 -2.31 -12.31 -8.59
C SER A 120 -0.87 -12.80 -8.72
N ALA A 121 -0.45 -13.08 -9.96
CA ALA A 121 0.93 -13.42 -10.27
C ALA A 121 1.82 -12.41 -9.53
N MET A 122 2.67 -12.90 -8.61
CA MET A 122 3.43 -12.07 -7.68
C MET A 122 3.94 -10.81 -8.37
N ALA A 123 3.36 -9.66 -8.03
CA ALA A 123 3.78 -8.40 -8.60
C ALA A 123 5.27 -8.19 -8.27
N GLU A 124 6.04 -7.73 -9.24
CA GLU A 124 7.48 -7.48 -9.09
C GLU A 124 7.78 -6.01 -9.27
N LEU A 125 8.89 -5.55 -8.69
CA LEU A 125 9.31 -4.17 -8.87
C LEU A 125 9.76 -3.90 -10.32
N THR A 126 9.35 -2.76 -10.86
CA THR A 126 9.89 -2.20 -12.12
C THR A 126 11.37 -1.86 -11.95
N ASP A 127 12.08 -1.61 -13.05
CA ASP A 127 13.48 -1.15 -12.97
C ASP A 127 13.59 0.23 -12.32
N LEU A 128 12.59 1.10 -12.53
CA LEU A 128 12.48 2.36 -11.80
C LEU A 128 12.23 2.13 -10.31
N GLY A 129 11.34 1.21 -9.93
CA GLY A 129 11.08 0.85 -8.54
C GLY A 129 12.35 0.36 -7.85
N LYS A 130 13.10 -0.54 -8.50
CA LYS A 130 14.41 -0.99 -8.00
C LYS A 130 15.41 0.17 -7.88
N CYS A 131 15.43 1.09 -8.84
CA CYS A 131 16.26 2.29 -8.83
C CYS A 131 15.93 3.20 -7.64
N LEU A 132 14.66 3.53 -7.43
CA LEU A 132 14.18 4.36 -6.31
C LEU A 132 14.51 3.72 -4.95
N MET A 133 14.35 2.40 -4.83
CA MET A 133 14.61 1.65 -3.59
C MET A 133 16.09 1.57 -3.20
N LYS A 134 17.04 1.99 -4.07
CA LYS A 134 18.46 2.12 -3.71
C LYS A 134 18.75 3.34 -2.83
N HIS A 135 17.89 4.35 -2.89
CA HIS A 135 18.05 5.59 -2.12
C HIS A 135 17.34 5.42 -0.78
N GLU A 136 18.07 5.43 0.33
CA GLU A 136 17.54 5.10 1.66
C GLU A 136 16.33 5.97 2.07
N ASP A 137 16.41 7.29 1.85
CA ASP A 137 15.33 8.22 2.17
C ASP A 137 14.06 7.91 1.36
N VAL A 138 14.22 7.60 0.07
CA VAL A 138 13.10 7.30 -0.84
C VAL A 138 12.48 5.95 -0.50
N CYS A 139 13.31 4.93 -0.27
CA CYS A 139 12.88 3.61 0.18
C CYS A 139 12.06 3.72 1.47
N THR A 140 12.55 4.50 2.43
CA THR A 140 11.89 4.75 3.72
C THR A 140 10.56 5.45 3.52
N ALA A 141 10.53 6.53 2.72
CA ALA A 141 9.30 7.24 2.42
C ALA A 141 8.26 6.34 1.73
N LEU A 142 8.67 5.50 0.77
CA LEU A 142 7.78 4.57 0.05
C LEU A 142 7.19 3.51 0.97
N LEU A 143 8.04 2.84 1.78
CA LEU A 143 7.58 1.83 2.75
C LEU A 143 6.64 2.45 3.78
N ILE A 144 7.03 3.57 4.39
CA ILE A 144 6.20 4.20 5.42
C ILE A 144 4.86 4.64 4.81
N THR A 145 4.87 5.22 3.61
CA THR A 145 3.64 5.67 2.95
C THR A 145 2.71 4.51 2.62
N ALA A 146 3.22 3.44 2.01
CA ALA A 146 2.41 2.30 1.60
C ALA A 146 1.80 1.55 2.80
N PHE A 147 2.53 1.44 3.91
CA PHE A 147 2.02 0.74 5.10
C PHE A 147 1.14 1.64 5.99
N ASN A 148 1.42 2.94 6.08
CA ASN A 148 0.51 3.87 6.80
C ASN A 148 -0.82 4.06 6.08
N SER A 149 -0.85 3.95 4.74
CA SER A 149 -2.10 4.14 3.99
C SER A 149 -3.14 3.08 4.32
N LEU A 150 -2.73 1.92 4.83
CA LEU A 150 -3.64 0.86 5.29
C LEU A 150 -4.53 1.30 6.47
N ALA A 151 -4.10 2.29 7.24
CA ALA A 151 -4.86 2.81 8.40
C ALA A 151 -5.68 4.08 8.08
N TRP A 152 -5.63 4.56 6.83
CA TRP A 152 -6.41 5.72 6.40
C TRP A 152 -7.83 5.30 6.00
N LYS A 153 -8.85 6.11 6.32
CA LYS A 153 -10.27 5.78 6.06
C LYS A 153 -10.66 5.90 4.58
N ASP A 154 -9.97 5.15 3.72
CA ASP A 154 -10.24 4.96 2.30
C ASP A 154 -10.03 3.48 1.90
N THR A 155 -11.10 2.71 1.95
CA THR A 155 -11.12 1.26 1.69
C THR A 155 -10.53 0.89 0.33
N LEU A 156 -10.78 1.70 -0.72
CA LEU A 156 -10.27 1.43 -2.06
C LEU A 156 -8.74 1.52 -2.12
N SER A 157 -8.17 2.57 -1.52
CA SER A 157 -6.72 2.74 -1.41
C SER A 157 -6.09 1.60 -0.60
N CYS A 158 -6.72 1.18 0.49
CA CYS A 158 -6.25 0.06 1.31
C CYS A 158 -6.16 -1.24 0.48
N GLN A 159 -7.24 -1.63 -0.20
CA GLN A 159 -7.26 -2.86 -1.01
C GLN A 159 -6.23 -2.84 -2.14
N ARG A 160 -6.15 -1.74 -2.90
CA ARG A 160 -5.21 -1.60 -4.02
C ARG A 160 -3.75 -1.60 -3.54
N THR A 161 -3.45 -0.85 -2.49
CA THR A 161 -2.08 -0.76 -1.93
C THR A 161 -1.62 -2.10 -1.38
N THR A 162 -2.49 -2.79 -0.64
CA THR A 162 -2.21 -4.12 -0.07
C THR A 162 -1.87 -5.14 -1.15
N SER A 163 -2.73 -5.23 -2.18
CA SER A 163 -2.63 -6.26 -3.22
C SER A 163 -1.52 -6.00 -4.25
N GLN A 164 -1.19 -4.73 -4.52
CA GLN A 164 -0.28 -4.38 -5.61
C GLN A 164 1.08 -3.90 -5.13
N LEU A 165 1.17 -3.23 -3.98
CA LEU A 165 2.34 -2.41 -3.65
C LEU A 165 3.09 -2.85 -2.39
N CYS A 166 2.40 -3.19 -1.30
CA CYS A 166 3.05 -3.47 -0.01
C CYS A 166 4.06 -4.61 -0.08
N TRP A 167 3.68 -5.74 -0.68
CA TRP A 167 4.55 -6.91 -0.73
C TRP A 167 5.78 -6.72 -1.63
N PRO A 168 5.68 -6.21 -2.87
CA PRO A 168 6.86 -5.95 -3.71
C PRO A 168 7.89 -5.01 -3.05
N LEU A 169 7.43 -3.95 -2.39
CA LEU A 169 8.31 -3.03 -1.65
C LEU A 169 9.02 -3.74 -0.49
N LEU A 170 8.28 -4.50 0.32
CA LEU A 170 8.88 -5.22 1.45
C LEU A 170 9.87 -6.28 0.95
N LYS A 171 9.49 -7.06 -0.06
CA LYS A 171 10.31 -8.14 -0.64
C LYS A 171 11.69 -7.64 -1.06
N GLN A 172 11.78 -6.42 -1.60
CA GLN A 172 13.04 -5.81 -1.99
C GLN A 172 14.01 -5.60 -0.81
N VAL A 173 13.47 -5.20 0.35
CA VAL A 173 14.28 -4.93 1.55
C VAL A 173 14.47 -6.16 2.44
N LEU A 174 13.74 -7.26 2.20
CA LEU A 174 13.93 -8.53 2.92
C LEU A 174 15.35 -9.09 2.79
N SER A 175 16.05 -8.82 1.69
CA SER A 175 17.44 -9.27 1.52
C SER A 175 18.42 -8.57 2.47
N GLY A 176 18.07 -7.38 2.96
CA GLY A 176 18.86 -6.61 3.91
C GLY A 176 18.57 -7.00 5.37
N THR A 177 19.14 -6.20 6.29
CA THR A 177 18.83 -6.26 7.72
C THR A 177 17.83 -5.17 8.05
N LEU A 178 16.62 -5.56 8.44
CA LEU A 178 15.62 -4.66 9.00
C LEU A 178 15.88 -4.48 10.51
N LEU A 179 15.64 -3.26 11.00
CA LEU A 179 15.61 -2.97 12.43
C LEU A 179 14.39 -3.64 13.07
N ALA A 180 14.56 -4.17 14.28
CA ALA A 180 13.49 -4.85 15.02
C ALA A 180 12.22 -3.98 15.15
N ASP A 181 12.39 -2.70 15.50
CA ASP A 181 11.29 -1.74 15.61
C ASP A 181 10.54 -1.53 14.28
N ALA A 182 11.26 -1.55 13.16
CA ALA A 182 10.66 -1.43 11.83
C ALA A 182 9.84 -2.68 11.47
N VAL A 183 10.32 -3.87 11.85
CA VAL A 183 9.60 -5.15 11.66
C VAL A 183 8.31 -5.15 12.46
N THR A 184 8.37 -4.79 13.74
CA THR A 184 7.19 -4.62 14.60
C THR A 184 6.21 -3.62 13.99
N TRP A 185 6.70 -2.42 13.62
CA TRP A 185 5.86 -1.36 13.06
C TRP A 185 5.17 -1.78 11.76
N LEU A 186 5.88 -2.42 10.82
CA LEU A 186 5.31 -2.90 9.56
C LEU A 186 4.15 -3.87 9.80
N PHE A 187 4.36 -4.86 10.66
CA PHE A 187 3.34 -5.86 10.96
C PHE A 187 2.15 -5.24 11.69
N THR A 188 2.40 -4.37 12.68
CA THR A 188 1.34 -3.62 13.34
C THR A 188 0.54 -2.73 12.38
N SER A 189 1.16 -2.13 11.37
CA SER A 189 0.47 -1.32 10.36
C SER A 189 -0.53 -2.13 9.54
N VAL A 190 -0.20 -3.38 9.18
CA VAL A 190 -1.15 -4.30 8.51
C VAL A 190 -2.30 -4.67 9.44
N LEU A 191 -2.02 -4.97 10.72
CA LEU A 191 -3.05 -5.27 11.71
C LEU A 191 -3.99 -4.06 11.96
N LYS A 192 -3.46 -2.84 11.98
CA LYS A 192 -4.27 -1.61 12.04
C LYS A 192 -5.16 -1.48 10.81
N GLY A 193 -4.67 -1.85 9.63
CA GLY A 193 -5.50 -1.92 8.43
C GLY A 193 -6.64 -2.92 8.55
N LEU A 194 -6.38 -4.10 9.13
CA LEU A 194 -7.43 -5.09 9.42
C LEU A 194 -8.46 -4.55 10.43
N GLN A 195 -8.01 -3.85 11.47
CA GLN A 195 -8.90 -3.20 12.43
C GLN A 195 -9.77 -2.12 11.77
N MET A 196 -9.23 -1.41 10.78
CA MET A 196 -9.94 -0.31 10.12
C MET A 196 -10.90 -0.78 9.00
N HIS A 197 -10.52 -1.81 8.25
CA HIS A 197 -11.22 -2.22 7.02
C HIS A 197 -11.68 -3.67 7.01
N GLY A 198 -11.47 -4.44 8.08
CA GLY A 198 -11.76 -5.87 8.15
C GLY A 198 -13.23 -6.24 7.93
N GLN A 199 -14.15 -5.29 8.07
CA GLN A 199 -15.56 -5.46 7.71
C GLN A 199 -15.81 -5.59 6.20
N HIS A 200 -14.83 -5.25 5.35
CA HIS A 200 -14.93 -5.37 3.90
C HIS A 200 -14.16 -6.61 3.42
N ASP A 201 -14.86 -7.56 2.80
CA ASP A 201 -14.29 -8.86 2.37
C ASP A 201 -13.02 -8.70 1.52
N GLY A 202 -13.02 -7.76 0.56
CA GLY A 202 -11.86 -7.52 -0.31
C GLY A 202 -10.62 -7.03 0.44
N CYS A 203 -10.79 -6.15 1.43
CA CYS A 203 -9.70 -5.70 2.31
C CYS A 203 -9.27 -6.81 3.25
N MET A 204 -10.23 -7.50 3.90
CA MET A 204 -9.94 -8.59 4.82
C MET A 204 -9.10 -9.68 4.14
N ALA A 205 -9.53 -10.18 2.98
CA ALA A 205 -8.81 -11.21 2.25
C ALA A 205 -7.39 -10.74 1.85
N SER A 206 -7.26 -9.54 1.30
CA SER A 206 -5.98 -8.99 0.85
C SER A 206 -5.01 -8.75 2.02
N LEU A 207 -5.50 -8.18 3.12
CA LEU A 207 -4.69 -7.86 4.30
C LEU A 207 -4.29 -9.11 5.08
N VAL A 208 -5.17 -10.10 5.20
CA VAL A 208 -4.82 -11.41 5.78
C VAL A 208 -3.75 -12.09 4.93
N HIS A 209 -3.87 -12.04 3.60
CA HIS A 209 -2.85 -12.57 2.71
C HIS A 209 -1.51 -11.87 2.89
N LEU A 210 -1.49 -10.53 2.93
CA LEU A 210 -0.27 -9.75 3.18
C LEU A 210 0.32 -10.08 4.56
N ALA A 211 -0.51 -10.14 5.61
CA ALA A 211 -0.08 -10.49 6.95
C ALA A 211 0.56 -11.89 6.99
N PHE A 212 -0.02 -12.86 6.29
CA PHE A 212 0.54 -14.20 6.16
C PHE A 212 1.92 -14.18 5.47
N GLN A 213 2.05 -13.47 4.33
CA GLN A 213 3.34 -13.34 3.63
C GLN A 213 4.42 -12.70 4.50
N ILE A 214 4.06 -11.66 5.26
CA ILE A 214 4.98 -10.98 6.18
C ILE A 214 5.39 -11.92 7.31
N TYR A 215 4.42 -12.62 7.91
CA TYR A 215 4.67 -13.56 8.97
C TYR A 215 5.63 -14.66 8.52
N GLU A 216 5.33 -15.32 7.40
CA GLU A 216 6.16 -16.39 6.85
C GLU A 216 7.59 -15.93 6.52
N ALA A 217 7.74 -14.74 5.95
CA ALA A 217 9.05 -14.24 5.53
C ALA A 217 9.92 -13.69 6.68
N LEU A 218 9.30 -13.06 7.68
CA LEU A 218 10.04 -12.38 8.77
C LEU A 218 10.15 -13.23 10.03
N ARG A 219 9.17 -14.08 10.34
CA ARG A 219 9.15 -14.88 11.58
C ARG A 219 10.40 -15.75 11.80
N PRO A 220 11.02 -16.37 10.77
CA PRO A 220 12.25 -17.14 10.95
C PRO A 220 13.47 -16.30 11.37
N ARG A 221 13.42 -14.99 11.13
CA ARG A 221 14.54 -14.05 11.37
C ARG A 221 14.30 -13.12 12.55
N TYR A 222 13.04 -12.84 12.87
CA TYR A 222 12.62 -11.85 13.85
C TYR A 222 11.58 -12.45 14.80
N LEU A 223 11.94 -12.53 16.09
CA LEU A 223 11.05 -13.05 17.14
C LEU A 223 9.94 -12.05 17.49
N GLU A 224 10.16 -10.77 17.18
CA GLU A 224 9.28 -9.65 17.45
C GLU A 224 7.93 -9.79 16.73
N ILE A 225 7.90 -10.47 15.59
CA ILE A 225 6.66 -10.77 14.84
C ILE A 225 5.67 -11.54 15.73
N ARG A 226 6.17 -12.53 16.47
CA ARG A 226 5.35 -13.30 17.42
C ARG A 226 4.89 -12.43 18.59
N ALA A 227 5.76 -11.56 19.10
CA ALA A 227 5.42 -10.65 20.19
C ALA A 227 4.27 -9.70 19.82
N VAL A 228 4.14 -9.34 18.54
CA VAL A 228 2.97 -8.58 18.04
C VAL A 228 1.73 -9.48 17.93
N MET A 229 1.84 -10.71 17.42
CA MET A 229 0.71 -11.64 17.36
C MET A 229 0.10 -11.93 18.73
N GLU A 230 0.93 -12.08 19.77
CA GLU A 230 0.45 -12.35 21.13
C GLU A 230 -0.31 -11.17 21.76
N GLN A 231 -0.24 -9.97 21.17
CA GLN A 231 -1.02 -8.79 21.59
C GLN A 231 -2.43 -8.78 20.98
N ILE A 232 -2.71 -9.63 19.98
CA ILE A 232 -4.03 -9.73 19.36
C ILE A 232 -5.00 -10.37 20.36
N PRO A 233 -6.16 -9.74 20.64
CA PRO A 233 -7.14 -10.30 21.56
C PRO A 233 -7.66 -11.64 21.05
N GLU A 234 -8.02 -12.53 21.98
CA GLU A 234 -8.66 -13.82 21.69
C GLU A 234 -7.79 -14.81 20.87
N ILE A 235 -6.48 -14.57 20.76
CA ILE A 235 -5.57 -15.53 20.13
C ILE A 235 -5.30 -16.73 21.05
N GLN A 236 -5.48 -17.94 20.53
CA GLN A 236 -5.12 -19.17 21.24
C GLN A 236 -3.62 -19.43 21.13
N LYS A 237 -2.90 -19.32 22.26
CA LYS A 237 -1.43 -19.46 22.31
C LYS A 237 -0.95 -20.84 21.84
N ASP A 238 -1.63 -21.91 22.25
CA ASP A 238 -1.28 -23.28 21.85
C ASP A 238 -1.38 -23.48 20.32
N SER A 239 -2.40 -22.88 19.69
CA SER A 239 -2.58 -22.92 18.23
C SER A 239 -1.50 -22.12 17.52
N LEU A 240 -1.11 -20.96 18.07
CA LEU A 240 0.00 -20.15 17.56
C LEU A 240 1.33 -20.90 17.66
N ASP A 241 1.59 -21.59 18.78
CA ASP A 241 2.77 -22.42 18.98
C ASP A 241 2.87 -23.56 17.96
N GLN A 242 1.76 -24.25 17.72
CA GLN A 242 1.71 -25.32 16.72
C GLN A 242 1.97 -24.80 15.31
N PHE A 243 1.42 -23.63 14.96
CA PHE A 243 1.67 -23.00 13.66
C PHE A 243 3.14 -22.57 13.51
N ASP A 244 3.70 -21.91 14.53
CA ASP A 244 5.11 -21.50 14.57
C ASP A 244 6.05 -22.68 14.41
N CYS A 245 5.81 -23.78 15.14
CA CYS A 245 6.63 -24.97 15.07
C CYS A 245 6.68 -25.57 13.67
N LYS A 246 5.53 -25.62 12.97
CA LYS A 246 5.44 -26.11 11.58
C LYS A 246 6.14 -25.18 10.60
N LEU A 247 5.99 -23.87 10.78
CA LEU A 247 6.58 -22.86 9.90
C LEU A 247 8.11 -22.84 10.01
N LEU A 248 8.64 -22.95 11.23
CA LEU A 248 10.08 -22.95 11.48
C LEU A 248 10.74 -24.31 11.17
N ASN A 249 9.98 -25.39 11.19
CA ASN A 249 10.45 -26.74 10.88
C ASN A 249 9.60 -27.41 9.79
N PRO A 250 9.75 -27.00 8.51
CA PRO A 250 8.94 -27.53 7.41
C PRO A 250 9.18 -29.03 7.11
N SER A 251 10.16 -29.66 7.76
CA SER A 251 10.47 -31.09 7.66
C SER A 251 9.80 -31.97 8.73
N LEU A 252 8.99 -31.40 9.63
CA LEU A 252 8.23 -32.09 10.67
C LEU A 252 6.77 -32.35 10.27
#